data_AF-A0A089XEN7-F1
#
_entry.id   AF-A0A089XEN7-F1
#
_cell.length_a   1.000
_cell.length_b   1.000
_cell.length_c   1.000
_cell.angle_alpha   90.00
_cell.angle_beta   90.00
_cell.angle_gamma   90.00
#
_symmetry.space_group_name_H-M   'P 1'
#
loop_
_entity.id
_entity.type
_entity.pdbx_description
1 polymer ?
#
loop_
_entity_poly.entity_id
_entity_poly.type
_entity_poly.pdbx_seq_one_letter_code
_entity_poly.pdbx_strand_id
1 'polypeptide(L)'
;MGPAVRDGTAMTSAQPRKRPQRRSEIPHGPTQDAGLQQIRDTLPPAPEPCTVEPAPRPVGEEVPPELLALITYHCRRINAYLARAQHLQTLHGDDMKQWQRLVLYALTDAFAHNHLLIGTLAAYLQRHDLDADLLRRYLQSPDPGRYITREAVEHLDGLTGAVPEEAAEPVWMAIGRRIARDGG
;
A
#
# COMPACT_ATOMS: atom_id res chain seq x y z
N MET A 1 71.55 -59.90 3.30
CA MET A 1 70.94 -60.13 1.96
C MET A 1 70.06 -58.91 1.68
N GLY A 2 70.50 -58.00 0.80
CA GLY A 2 69.65 -56.87 0.36
C GLY A 2 68.75 -57.28 -0.82
N PRO A 3 68.14 -56.33 -1.55
CA PRO A 3 67.77 -54.95 -1.22
C PRO A 3 66.33 -54.61 -1.69
N ALA A 4 65.89 -53.35 -1.55
CA ALA A 4 65.28 -52.51 -2.61
C ALA A 4 64.26 -51.49 -2.07
N VAL A 5 64.46 -50.25 -2.50
CA VAL A 5 63.57 -49.09 -2.35
C VAL A 5 62.80 -48.93 -3.66
N ARG A 6 61.49 -48.64 -3.62
CA ARG A 6 60.82 -47.48 -4.28
C ARG A 6 59.33 -47.71 -4.62
N ASP A 7 58.59 -46.65 -4.33
CA ASP A 7 57.49 -46.03 -5.09
C ASP A 7 56.20 -46.82 -5.39
N GLY A 8 55.17 -46.48 -4.61
CA GLY A 8 54.13 -45.56 -5.09
C GLY A 8 53.09 -46.13 -6.06
N THR A 9 51.88 -46.40 -5.57
CA THR A 9 50.65 -46.06 -6.31
C THR A 9 49.45 -45.97 -5.37
N ALA A 10 48.67 -44.92 -5.61
CA ALA A 10 47.56 -44.42 -4.81
C ALA A 10 46.29 -45.29 -4.88
N MET A 11 45.24 -44.78 -4.18
CA MET A 11 43.83 -45.18 -4.16
C MET A 11 43.45 -46.02 -2.93
N THR A 12 42.46 -45.67 -2.10
CA THR A 12 41.30 -44.78 -2.27
C THR A 12 40.74 -44.49 -0.89
N SER A 13 40.58 -43.22 -0.51
CA SER A 13 39.80 -42.83 0.66
C SER A 13 38.32 -43.12 0.37
N ALA A 14 37.74 -44.06 1.11
CA ALA A 14 36.31 -44.36 1.03
C ALA A 14 35.51 -43.20 1.62
N GLN A 15 35.08 -42.26 0.78
CA GLN A 15 34.12 -41.23 1.16
C GLN A 15 32.73 -41.85 1.39
N PRO A 16 32.01 -41.50 2.47
CA PRO A 16 30.63 -41.93 2.64
C PRO A 16 29.76 -41.24 1.59
N ARG A 17 29.04 -42.06 0.80
CA ARG A 17 28.08 -41.64 -0.22
C ARG A 17 27.07 -40.66 0.38
N LYS A 18 27.11 -39.39 -0.07
CA LYS A 18 26.01 -38.43 0.14
C LYS A 18 24.74 -39.03 -0.44
N ARG A 19 23.75 -39.31 0.42
CA ARG A 19 22.38 -39.58 -0.02
C ARG A 19 21.92 -38.35 -0.81
N PRO A 20 21.34 -38.49 -2.01
CA PRO A 20 20.66 -37.37 -2.64
C PRO A 20 19.53 -36.98 -1.70
N GLN A 21 19.62 -35.80 -1.09
CA GLN A 21 18.45 -35.15 -0.52
C GLN A 21 17.43 -35.09 -1.65
N ARG A 22 16.37 -35.90 -1.55
CA ARG A 22 15.15 -35.66 -2.31
C ARG A 22 14.77 -34.24 -1.94
N ARG A 23 15.09 -33.29 -2.82
CA ARG A 23 14.56 -31.94 -2.78
C ARG A 23 13.06 -32.15 -2.90
N SER A 24 12.38 -32.09 -1.77
CA SER A 24 10.93 -32.02 -1.75
C SER A 24 10.62 -30.71 -2.45
N GLU A 25 10.36 -30.77 -3.75
CA GLU A 25 9.66 -29.72 -4.47
C GLU A 25 8.23 -29.74 -3.93
N ILE A 26 8.07 -29.23 -2.70
CA ILE A 26 6.77 -28.83 -2.21
C ILE A 26 6.35 -27.75 -3.20
N PRO A 27 5.27 -27.92 -3.98
CA PRO A 27 4.77 -26.85 -4.81
C PRO A 27 4.48 -25.68 -3.87
N HIS A 28 5.24 -24.60 -4.01
CA HIS A 28 4.93 -23.38 -3.28
C HIS A 28 3.53 -22.97 -3.75
N GLY A 29 2.55 -23.06 -2.84
CA GLY A 29 1.22 -22.55 -3.09
C GLY A 29 1.27 -21.07 -3.47
N PRO A 30 0.16 -20.50 -3.98
CA PRO A 30 0.12 -19.09 -4.35
C PRO A 30 0.65 -18.22 -3.20
N THR A 31 1.56 -17.30 -3.51
CA THR A 31 2.14 -16.40 -2.52
C THR A 31 1.09 -15.40 -2.04
N GLN A 32 1.22 -14.92 -0.81
CA GLN A 32 0.34 -13.88 -0.26
C GLN A 32 0.27 -12.65 -1.17
N ASP A 33 1.40 -12.26 -1.78
CA ASP A 33 1.48 -11.14 -2.71
C ASP A 33 0.66 -11.37 -3.99
N ALA A 34 0.68 -12.59 -4.53
CA ALA A 34 -0.15 -12.94 -5.68
C ALA A 34 -1.65 -12.87 -5.34
N GLY A 35 -2.03 -13.30 -4.13
CA GLY A 35 -3.42 -13.16 -3.65
C GLY A 35 -3.84 -11.70 -3.47
N LEU A 36 -2.96 -10.85 -2.92
CA LEU A 36 -3.22 -9.41 -2.81
C LEU A 36 -3.35 -8.75 -4.19
N GLN A 37 -2.54 -9.16 -5.16
CA GLN A 37 -2.66 -8.65 -6.53
C GLN A 37 -4.02 -9.01 -7.15
N GLN A 38 -4.47 -10.26 -6.99
CA GLN A 38 -5.80 -10.67 -7.45
C GLN A 38 -6.92 -9.80 -6.86
N ILE A 39 -6.83 -9.47 -5.56
CA ILE A 39 -7.80 -8.58 -4.91
C ILE A 39 -7.77 -7.19 -5.57
N ARG A 40 -6.58 -6.60 -5.78
CA ARG A 40 -6.46 -5.28 -6.43
C ARG A 40 -7.02 -5.28 -7.84
N ASP A 41 -6.78 -6.34 -8.61
CA ASP A 41 -7.25 -6.48 -9.99
C ASP A 41 -8.79 -6.50 -10.06
N THR A 42 -9.46 -7.04 -9.03
CA THR A 42 -10.93 -7.09 -8.93
C THR A 42 -11.60 -5.81 -8.44
N LEU A 43 -10.84 -4.82 -7.94
CA LEU A 43 -11.43 -3.55 -7.51
C LEU A 43 -12.08 -2.85 -8.71
N PRO A 44 -13.34 -2.40 -8.60
CA PRO A 44 -14.00 -1.70 -9.69
C PRO A 44 -13.29 -0.38 -9.99
N PRO A 45 -13.36 0.12 -11.24
CA PRO A 45 -12.96 1.49 -11.55
C PRO A 45 -13.73 2.49 -10.68
N ALA A 46 -13.10 3.62 -10.35
CA ALA A 46 -13.84 4.71 -9.74
C ALA A 46 -14.94 5.16 -10.71
N PRO A 47 -16.15 5.47 -10.23
CA PRO A 47 -17.27 5.86 -11.10
C PRO A 47 -16.97 7.13 -11.91
N GLU A 48 -16.10 8.01 -11.39
CA GLU A 48 -15.61 9.21 -12.07
C GLU A 48 -14.10 9.33 -11.83
N PRO A 49 -13.26 8.69 -12.67
CA PRO A 49 -11.82 8.84 -12.56
C PRO A 49 -11.43 10.27 -12.96
N CYS A 50 -10.69 10.96 -12.09
CA CYS A 50 -10.21 12.30 -12.36
C CYS A 50 -8.79 12.26 -12.95
N THR A 51 -8.54 13.11 -13.94
CA THR A 51 -7.18 13.45 -14.37
C THR A 51 -6.80 14.77 -13.71
N VAL A 52 -5.61 14.82 -13.13
CA VAL A 52 -5.11 16.01 -12.47
C VAL A 52 -4.21 16.78 -13.42
N GLU A 53 -4.51 18.06 -13.62
CA GLU A 53 -3.68 18.95 -14.43
C GLU A 53 -2.27 19.11 -13.83
N PRO A 54 -1.22 19.14 -14.66
CA PRO A 54 0.14 19.39 -14.19
C PRO A 54 0.29 20.75 -13.48
N ALA A 55 0.99 20.75 -12.35
CA ALA A 55 1.38 21.95 -11.62
C ALA A 55 2.91 22.15 -11.67
N PRO A 56 3.40 23.39 -11.50
CA PRO A 56 4.83 23.65 -11.41
C PRO A 56 5.48 22.74 -10.37
N ARG A 57 6.62 22.15 -10.72
CA ARG A 57 7.36 21.28 -9.79
C ARG A 57 7.77 22.09 -8.55
N PRO A 58 7.62 21.53 -7.34
CA PRO A 58 8.09 22.19 -6.14
C PRO A 58 9.60 22.42 -6.21
N VAL A 59 10.06 23.49 -5.57
CA VAL A 59 11.48 23.87 -5.52
C VAL A 59 12.18 22.98 -4.50
N GLY A 60 12.63 21.79 -4.92
CA GLY A 60 13.38 20.85 -4.08
C GLY A 60 13.09 19.38 -4.41
N GLU A 61 13.99 18.49 -3.98
CA GLU A 61 13.82 17.02 -4.06
C GLU A 61 13.25 16.44 -2.75
N GLU A 62 13.01 17.28 -1.75
CA GLU A 62 12.50 16.87 -0.44
C GLU A 62 11.02 16.51 -0.51
N VAL A 63 10.61 15.54 0.30
CA VAL A 63 9.19 15.17 0.44
C VAL A 63 8.46 16.33 1.14
N PRO A 64 7.39 16.91 0.56
CA PRO A 64 6.67 17.99 1.20
C PRO A 64 6.14 17.57 2.58
N PRO A 65 6.29 18.41 3.62
CA PRO A 65 5.84 18.09 4.97
C PRO A 65 4.33 17.81 5.04
N GLU A 66 3.55 18.42 4.16
CA GLU A 66 2.10 18.21 4.06
C GLU A 66 1.76 16.77 3.66
N LEU A 67 2.60 16.11 2.83
CA LEU A 67 2.41 14.69 2.50
C LEU A 67 2.70 13.79 3.69
N LEU A 68 3.69 14.14 4.53
CA LEU A 68 3.98 13.41 5.75
C LEU A 68 2.86 13.59 6.79
N ALA A 69 2.31 14.79 6.90
CA ALA A 69 1.14 15.09 7.73
C ALA A 69 -0.09 14.31 7.25
N LEU A 70 -0.33 14.24 5.94
CA LEU A 70 -1.37 13.44 5.30
C LEU A 70 -1.25 11.95 5.68
N ILE A 71 -0.08 11.36 5.50
CA ILE A 71 0.18 9.95 5.87
C ILE A 71 -0.10 9.75 7.36
N THR A 72 0.43 10.63 8.21
CA THR A 72 0.25 10.55 9.66
C THR A 72 -1.22 10.59 10.07
N TYR A 73 -1.98 11.54 9.52
CA TYR A 73 -3.40 11.70 9.77
C TYR A 73 -4.18 10.43 9.40
N HIS A 74 -4.02 9.93 8.17
CA HIS A 74 -4.75 8.76 7.71
C HIS A 74 -4.32 7.49 8.46
N CYS A 75 -3.03 7.29 8.75
CA CYS A 75 -2.55 6.18 9.55
C CYS A 75 -3.18 6.19 10.96
N ARG A 76 -3.27 7.35 11.63
CA ARG A 76 -3.94 7.46 12.93
C ARG A 76 -5.42 7.08 12.84
N ARG A 77 -6.14 7.55 11.81
CA ARG A 77 -7.55 7.22 11.58
C ARG A 77 -7.76 5.74 11.31
N ILE A 78 -7.01 5.17 10.37
CA ILE A 78 -7.07 3.74 10.00
C ILE A 78 -6.83 2.89 11.24
N ASN A 79 -5.76 3.16 11.99
CA ASN A 79 -5.43 2.40 13.19
C ASN A 79 -6.50 2.52 14.28
N ALA A 80 -7.12 3.70 14.44
CA ALA A 80 -8.23 3.85 15.38
C ALA A 80 -9.45 2.98 14.99
N TYR A 81 -9.79 2.90 13.71
CA TYR A 81 -10.87 2.04 13.23
C TYR A 81 -10.53 0.55 13.34
N LEU A 82 -9.29 0.15 13.04
CA LEU A 82 -8.84 -1.24 13.21
C LEU A 82 -8.85 -1.64 14.70
N ALA A 83 -8.36 -0.78 15.59
CA ALA A 83 -8.40 -1.00 17.03
C ALA A 83 -9.85 -1.11 17.53
N ARG A 84 -10.76 -0.27 17.01
CA ARG A 84 -12.20 -0.37 17.29
C ARG A 84 -12.75 -1.72 16.85
N ALA A 85 -12.45 -2.17 15.63
CA ALA A 85 -12.90 -3.46 15.10
C ALA A 85 -12.48 -4.64 16.00
N GLN A 86 -11.23 -4.63 16.48
CA GLN A 86 -10.71 -5.64 17.40
C GLN A 86 -11.45 -5.62 18.75
N HIS A 87 -11.74 -4.43 19.28
CA HIS A 87 -12.38 -4.27 20.58
C HIS A 87 -13.88 -4.61 20.58
N LEU A 88 -14.54 -4.68 19.42
CA LEU A 88 -15.97 -5.00 19.37
C LEU A 88 -16.29 -6.42 19.86
N GLN A 89 -15.35 -7.36 19.78
CA GLN A 89 -15.56 -8.71 20.34
C GLN A 89 -15.78 -8.66 21.86
N THR A 90 -15.09 -7.78 22.56
CA THR A 90 -15.23 -7.68 24.03
C THR A 90 -16.51 -6.97 24.45
N LEU A 91 -17.11 -6.16 23.57
CA LEU A 91 -18.32 -5.37 23.86
C LEU A 91 -19.62 -6.05 23.40
N HIS A 92 -19.56 -6.82 22.31
CA HIS A 92 -20.73 -7.41 21.66
C HIS A 92 -20.53 -8.90 21.34
N GLY A 93 -19.65 -9.60 22.07
CA GLY A 93 -19.35 -11.02 21.82
C GLY A 93 -20.57 -11.94 21.85
N ASP A 94 -21.60 -11.56 22.61
CA ASP A 94 -22.84 -12.33 22.75
C ASP A 94 -23.94 -11.92 21.74
N ASP A 95 -23.75 -10.84 20.97
CA ASP A 95 -24.66 -10.42 19.89
C ASP A 95 -23.92 -10.39 18.55
N MET A 96 -23.94 -11.55 17.88
CA MET A 96 -23.30 -11.74 16.57
C MET A 96 -23.80 -10.74 15.51
N LYS A 97 -25.09 -10.38 15.50
CA LYS A 97 -25.63 -9.46 14.49
C LYS A 97 -25.10 -8.05 14.70
N GLN A 98 -25.07 -7.60 15.96
CA GLN A 98 -24.52 -6.30 16.30
C GLN A 98 -23.01 -6.25 16.06
N TRP A 99 -22.28 -7.31 16.42
CA TRP A 99 -20.85 -7.42 16.14
C TRP A 99 -20.55 -7.35 14.64
N GLN A 100 -21.23 -8.15 13.81
CA GLN A 100 -21.07 -8.16 12.35
C GLN A 100 -21.29 -6.77 11.74
N ARG A 101 -22.37 -6.09 12.13
CA ARG A 101 -22.68 -4.75 11.64
C ARG A 101 -21.56 -3.76 11.98
N LEU A 102 -21.14 -3.73 13.25
CA LEU A 102 -20.18 -2.73 13.73
C LEU A 102 -18.75 -3.00 13.25
N VAL A 103 -18.35 -4.28 13.15
CA VAL A 103 -17.02 -4.64 12.65
C VAL A 103 -16.90 -4.27 11.18
N LEU A 104 -17.94 -4.53 10.36
CA LEU A 104 -17.95 -4.16 8.95
C LEU A 104 -17.96 -2.64 8.76
N TYR A 105 -18.67 -1.88 9.59
CA TYR A 105 -18.60 -0.40 9.55
C TYR A 105 -17.18 0.11 9.80
N ALA A 106 -16.53 -0.37 10.86
CA ALA A 106 -15.17 0.06 11.20
C ALA A 106 -14.15 -0.31 10.11
N LEU A 107 -14.24 -1.53 9.57
CA LEU A 107 -13.34 -1.97 8.49
C LEU A 107 -13.59 -1.22 7.17
N THR A 108 -14.84 -0.87 6.88
CA THR A 108 -15.19 -0.06 5.70
C THR A 108 -14.68 1.37 5.84
N ASP A 109 -14.80 1.99 7.03
CA ASP A 109 -14.23 3.32 7.31
C ASP A 109 -12.69 3.30 7.19
N ALA A 110 -12.03 2.27 7.70
CA ALA A 110 -10.59 2.08 7.55
C ALA A 110 -10.19 1.95 6.07
N PHE A 111 -10.94 1.17 5.29
CA PHE A 111 -10.73 1.03 3.85
C PHE A 111 -10.90 2.35 3.12
N ALA A 112 -11.95 3.12 3.42
CA ALA A 112 -12.19 4.43 2.81
C ALA A 112 -11.05 5.42 3.09
N HIS A 113 -10.54 5.46 4.33
CA HIS A 113 -9.38 6.28 4.66
C HIS A 113 -8.11 5.83 3.93
N ASN A 114 -7.90 4.52 3.75
CA ASN A 114 -6.77 4.00 3.01
C ASN A 114 -6.88 4.33 1.51
N HIS A 115 -8.07 4.19 0.94
CA HIS A 115 -8.33 4.51 -0.46
C HIS A 115 -8.10 6.00 -0.76
N LEU A 116 -8.63 6.88 0.10
CA LEU A 116 -8.43 8.33 -0.03
C LEU A 116 -6.95 8.71 0.09
N LEU A 117 -6.21 8.13 1.05
CA LEU A 117 -4.77 8.37 1.19
C LEU A 117 -4.00 8.00 -0.09
N ILE A 118 -4.23 6.80 -0.61
CA ILE A 118 -3.59 6.32 -1.85
C ILE A 118 -3.97 7.23 -3.01
N GLY A 119 -5.25 7.58 -3.15
CA GLY A 119 -5.76 8.47 -4.18
C GLY A 119 -5.11 9.86 -4.15
N THR A 120 -5.03 10.49 -2.98
CA THR A 120 -4.42 11.82 -2.83
C THR A 120 -2.93 11.79 -3.17
N LEU A 121 -2.20 10.75 -2.77
CA LEU A 121 -0.78 10.60 -3.14
C LEU A 121 -0.61 10.34 -4.65
N ALA A 122 -1.47 9.51 -5.25
CA ALA A 122 -1.45 9.27 -6.69
C ALA A 122 -1.77 10.54 -7.49
N ALA A 123 -2.75 11.31 -7.05
CA ALA A 123 -3.11 12.62 -7.59
C ALA A 123 -1.92 13.59 -7.51
N TYR A 124 -1.21 13.62 -6.38
CA TYR A 124 -0.01 14.45 -6.21
C TYR A 124 1.08 14.07 -7.21
N LEU A 125 1.37 12.77 -7.34
CA LEU A 125 2.38 12.28 -8.28
C LEU A 125 2.01 12.58 -9.73
N GLN A 126 0.73 12.42 -10.10
CA GLN A 126 0.23 12.77 -11.44
C GLN A 126 0.36 14.28 -11.70
N ARG A 127 -0.04 15.12 -10.74
CA ARG A 127 0.07 16.59 -10.80
C ARG A 127 1.52 17.07 -11.01
N HIS A 128 2.50 16.28 -10.59
CA HIS A 128 3.91 16.60 -10.75
C HIS A 128 4.60 15.81 -11.89
N ASP A 129 3.81 15.41 -12.89
CA ASP A 129 4.27 14.76 -14.12
C ASP A 129 5.02 13.43 -13.89
N LEU A 130 4.64 12.65 -12.88
CA LEU A 130 5.10 11.27 -12.81
C LEU A 130 4.60 10.51 -14.04
N ASP A 131 5.52 9.80 -14.69
CA ASP A 131 5.20 8.92 -15.81
C ASP A 131 4.05 7.96 -15.47
N ALA A 132 3.09 7.84 -16.39
CA ALA A 132 1.86 7.07 -16.17
C ALA A 132 2.14 5.57 -15.96
N ASP A 133 3.15 5.00 -16.63
CA ASP A 133 3.53 3.60 -16.42
C ASP A 133 4.20 3.41 -15.07
N LEU A 134 4.99 4.39 -14.62
CA LEU A 134 5.58 4.38 -13.28
C LEU A 134 4.50 4.50 -12.20
N LEU A 135 3.49 5.36 -12.39
CA LEU A 135 2.33 5.47 -11.49
C LEU A 135 1.55 4.15 -11.40
N ARG A 136 1.28 3.49 -12.54
CA ARG A 136 0.66 2.15 -12.58
C ARG A 136 1.46 1.11 -11.79
N ARG A 137 2.79 1.12 -11.95
CA ARG A 137 3.69 0.21 -11.21
C ARG A 137 3.66 0.48 -9.70
N TYR A 138 3.69 1.75 -9.28
CA TYR A 138 3.65 2.12 -7.86
C TYR A 138 2.32 1.74 -7.20
N LEU A 139 1.21 1.96 -7.91
CA LEU A 139 -0.12 1.56 -7.45
C LEU A 139 -0.37 0.05 -7.54
N GLN A 140 0.49 -0.68 -8.26
CA GLN A 140 0.29 -2.10 -8.60
C GLN A 140 -1.08 -2.30 -9.27
N SER A 141 -1.47 -1.35 -10.11
CA SER A 141 -2.77 -1.31 -10.79
C SER A 141 -2.56 -0.88 -12.25
N PRO A 142 -3.19 -1.56 -13.23
CA PRO A 142 -3.16 -1.12 -14.63
C PRO A 142 -3.93 0.20 -14.84
N ASP A 143 -4.84 0.54 -13.93
CA ASP A 143 -5.70 1.71 -14.00
C ASP A 143 -5.55 2.57 -12.73
N PRO A 144 -4.77 3.67 -12.78
CA PRO A 144 -4.64 4.63 -11.68
C PRO A 144 -5.95 5.35 -11.34
N GLY A 145 -6.88 5.45 -12.30
CA GLY A 145 -8.18 6.10 -12.12
C GLY A 145 -9.05 5.41 -11.06
N ARG A 146 -8.75 4.14 -10.72
CA ARG A 146 -9.33 3.44 -9.57
C ARG A 146 -9.16 4.20 -8.25
N TYR A 147 -8.03 4.90 -8.09
CA TYR A 147 -7.67 5.58 -6.86
C TYR A 147 -7.83 7.10 -6.95
N ILE A 148 -7.59 7.70 -8.11
CA ILE A 148 -7.66 9.15 -8.32
C ILE A 148 -9.13 9.55 -8.55
N THR A 149 -9.88 9.69 -7.45
CA THR A 149 -11.27 10.14 -7.43
C THR A 149 -11.38 11.66 -7.24
N ARG A 150 -12.57 12.23 -7.45
CA ARG A 150 -12.87 13.64 -7.16
C ARG A 150 -12.47 14.02 -5.73
N GLU A 151 -12.84 13.21 -4.75
CA GLU A 151 -12.52 13.45 -3.33
C GLU A 151 -11.02 13.46 -3.09
N ALA A 152 -10.26 12.60 -3.77
CA ALA A 152 -8.81 12.57 -3.65
C ALA A 152 -8.15 13.83 -4.20
N VAL A 153 -8.69 14.38 -5.30
CA VAL A 153 -8.24 15.63 -5.91
C VAL A 153 -8.62 16.83 -5.04
N GLU A 154 -9.87 16.91 -4.56
CA GLU A 154 -10.29 17.95 -3.63
C GLU A 154 -9.44 17.95 -2.35
N HIS A 155 -9.14 16.77 -1.83
CA HIS A 155 -8.29 16.61 -0.67
C HIS A 155 -6.86 17.11 -0.92
N LEU A 156 -6.30 16.80 -2.09
CA LEU A 156 -5.00 17.31 -2.52
C LEU A 156 -5.02 18.84 -2.67
N ASP A 157 -6.08 19.39 -3.27
CA ASP A 157 -6.25 20.83 -3.46
C ASP A 157 -6.25 21.58 -2.14
N GLY A 158 -6.95 21.04 -1.14
CA GLY A 158 -6.89 21.55 0.23
C GLY A 158 -5.48 21.53 0.80
N LEU A 159 -4.78 20.41 0.61
CA LEU A 159 -3.43 20.19 1.10
C LEU A 159 -2.41 21.15 0.47
N THR A 160 -2.54 21.44 -0.82
CA THR A 160 -1.65 22.33 -1.59
C THR A 160 -2.12 23.79 -1.63
N GLY A 161 -3.17 24.13 -0.88
CA GLY A 161 -3.66 25.50 -0.75
C GLY A 161 -4.35 26.07 -1.99
N ALA A 162 -4.92 25.23 -2.85
CA ALA A 162 -5.72 25.68 -3.97
C ALA A 162 -6.99 26.42 -3.49
N VAL A 163 -7.52 27.26 -4.38
CA VAL A 163 -8.74 28.03 -4.14
C VAL A 163 -9.94 27.20 -4.62
N PRO A 164 -11.01 27.06 -3.82
CA PRO A 164 -12.22 26.38 -4.28
C PRO A 164 -12.79 27.06 -5.52
N GLU A 165 -13.15 26.27 -6.54
CA GLU A 165 -13.86 26.78 -7.72
C GLU A 165 -15.32 27.12 -7.39
N GLU A 166 -15.92 26.36 -6.47
CA GLU A 166 -17.28 26.55 -6.00
C GLU A 166 -17.35 27.55 -4.81
N ALA A 167 -18.50 28.21 -4.65
CA ALA A 167 -18.70 29.15 -3.54
C ALA A 167 -18.70 28.49 -2.15
N ALA A 168 -19.05 27.22 -2.07
CA ALA A 168 -18.93 26.40 -0.86
C ALA A 168 -17.70 25.49 -0.99
N GLU A 169 -16.79 25.55 -0.02
CA GLU A 169 -15.59 24.70 -0.02
C GLU A 169 -16.00 23.22 0.12
N PRO A 170 -15.53 22.31 -0.76
CA PRO A 170 -15.77 20.89 -0.63
C PRO A 170 -15.20 20.32 0.68
N VAL A 171 -15.88 19.33 1.26
CA VAL A 171 -15.52 18.74 2.56
C VAL A 171 -14.07 18.26 2.57
N TRP A 172 -13.64 17.58 1.51
CA TRP A 172 -12.29 17.03 1.45
C TRP A 172 -11.23 18.11 1.25
N MET A 173 -11.55 19.19 0.54
CA MET A 173 -10.68 20.36 0.47
C MET A 173 -10.47 21.01 1.85
N ALA A 174 -11.55 21.18 2.62
CA ALA A 174 -11.45 21.70 3.98
C ALA A 174 -10.61 20.80 4.91
N ILE A 175 -10.75 19.46 4.79
CA ILE A 175 -9.97 18.50 5.56
C ILE A 175 -8.49 18.55 5.16
N GLY A 176 -8.17 18.56 3.87
CA GLY A 176 -6.79 18.66 3.38
C GLY A 176 -6.10 19.93 3.88
N ARG A 177 -6.80 21.07 3.82
CA ARG A 177 -6.32 22.36 4.34
C ARG A 177 -6.04 22.30 5.84
N ARG A 178 -6.92 21.64 6.59
CA ARG A 178 -6.73 21.43 8.03
C ARG A 178 -5.50 20.59 8.33
N ILE A 179 -5.27 19.51 7.58
CA ILE A 179 -4.09 18.65 7.75
C ILE A 179 -2.80 19.45 7.50
N ALA A 180 -2.75 20.22 6.41
CA ALA A 180 -1.60 21.07 6.08
C ALA A 180 -1.29 22.08 7.20
N ARG A 181 -2.34 22.68 7.79
CA ARG A 181 -2.19 23.65 8.89
C ARG A 181 -1.79 23.01 10.22
N ASP A 182 -2.38 21.87 10.57
CA ASP A 182 -2.25 21.26 11.89
C ASP A 182 -1.03 20.32 11.98
N GLY A 183 -0.38 19.98 10.87
CA GLY A 183 0.89 19.22 10.84
C GLY A 183 0.78 17.71 11.05
N GLY A 184 -0.44 17.15 11.04
CA GLY A 184 -0.68 15.70 11.10
C GLY A 184 -0.98 15.13 12.48
#